data_AF-A0A9Q8WA41-F1
#
_entry.id   AF-A0A9Q8WA41-F1
#
_cell.length_a   1.000
_cell.length_b   1.000
_cell.length_c   1.000
_cell.angle_alpha   90.00
_cell.angle_beta   90.00
_cell.angle_gamma   90.00
#
_symmetry.space_group_name_H-M   'P 1'
#
loop_
_entity.id
_entity.type
_entity.pdbx_description
1 polymer ?
#
loop_
_entity_poly.entity_id
_entity_poly.type
_entity_poly.pdbx_seq_one_letter_code
_entity_poly.pdbx_strand_id
1 'polypeptide(L)'
;MKASLISAVALVPAALGATVPRSAKVDYTGFKGLRITLPEGSENLADQINELAATILNPGAKEQLDVVVSPDNVDAISQLAVNTTILLEDVGAAFADEDMATVYAVPSETWFTSYHSYADHLTFLRDLQSSFPGQSEITTAGSSFQGRALTGIHIWGSGGKGSKPAVVLHGTVHAREWISTMTTEYVAWQLLTKYATDSAIKAVVDKFDWYITPVVNPDGFVYTQSTDRLWRKNRQTNTGSSCIGRDPNRNWPYKWELTGGASTSPCAETYKGAAAADTPEIKGLKAQIDSLCHELWHAAMGIRSVVKVA
;
A
#
# COMPACT_ATOMS: atom_id res chain seq x y z
N MET A 1 -44.70 60.36 -1.30
CA MET A 1 -43.86 59.24 -0.85
C MET A 1 -44.01 58.12 -1.87
N LYS A 2 -42.98 57.88 -2.68
CA LYS A 2 -42.94 56.84 -3.71
C LYS A 2 -42.23 55.64 -3.10
N ALA A 3 -42.92 54.51 -2.95
CA ALA A 3 -42.31 53.25 -2.49
C ALA A 3 -42.09 52.35 -3.70
N SER A 4 -40.82 52.10 -4.01
CA SER A 4 -40.37 51.25 -5.12
C SER A 4 -40.50 49.77 -4.76
N LEU A 5 -41.00 48.98 -5.72
CA LEU A 5 -40.90 47.53 -5.73
C LEU A 5 -39.43 47.09 -5.81
N ILE A 6 -39.03 46.13 -4.97
CA ILE A 6 -37.82 45.33 -5.16
C ILE A 6 -38.26 43.88 -5.31
N SER A 7 -38.22 43.36 -6.54
CA SER A 7 -38.35 41.93 -6.81
C SER A 7 -37.03 41.24 -6.49
N ALA A 8 -37.02 40.37 -5.48
CA ALA A 8 -35.90 39.50 -5.19
C ALA A 8 -35.92 38.30 -6.15
N VAL A 9 -34.95 38.23 -7.06
CA VAL A 9 -34.70 37.04 -7.88
C VAL A 9 -33.85 36.09 -7.06
N ALA A 10 -34.43 34.97 -6.62
CA ALA A 10 -33.71 33.89 -5.97
C ALA A 10 -32.91 33.11 -7.03
N LEU A 11 -31.58 33.26 -7.04
CA LEU A 11 -30.69 32.36 -7.76
C LEU A 11 -30.62 31.02 -7.01
N VAL A 12 -31.15 29.97 -7.61
CA VAL A 12 -30.89 28.58 -7.20
C VAL A 12 -29.53 28.17 -7.79
N PRO A 13 -28.54 27.75 -6.99
CA PRO A 13 -27.30 27.23 -7.55
C PRO A 13 -27.56 25.83 -8.12
N ALA A 14 -27.45 25.70 -9.44
CA ALA A 14 -27.39 24.41 -10.11
C ALA A 14 -26.05 23.73 -9.77
N ALA A 15 -26.07 22.86 -8.76
CA ALA A 15 -24.98 21.93 -8.52
C ALA A 15 -24.94 20.91 -9.66
N LEU A 16 -24.15 21.19 -10.69
CA LEU A 16 -23.73 20.19 -11.68
C LEU A 16 -22.82 19.18 -10.97
N GLY A 17 -23.43 18.17 -10.35
CA GLY A 17 -22.73 16.98 -9.93
C GLY A 17 -22.21 16.28 -11.17
N ALA A 18 -20.95 16.53 -11.53
CA ALA A 18 -20.24 15.70 -12.50
C ALA A 18 -20.13 14.30 -11.88
N THR A 19 -21.03 13.40 -12.28
CA THR A 19 -20.87 11.98 -12.05
C THR A 19 -19.64 11.54 -12.84
N VAL A 20 -18.48 11.56 -12.19
CA VAL A 20 -17.28 10.93 -12.75
C VAL A 20 -17.66 9.48 -13.00
N PRO A 21 -17.64 8.98 -14.25
CA PRO A 21 -17.97 7.59 -14.53
C PRO A 21 -17.03 6.72 -13.71
N ARG A 22 -17.59 5.96 -12.77
CA ARG A 22 -16.85 4.96 -12.01
C ARG A 22 -16.35 3.95 -13.02
N SER A 23 -15.03 3.86 -13.22
CA SER A 23 -14.43 2.80 -14.01
C SER A 23 -15.01 1.47 -13.55
N ALA A 24 -15.48 0.63 -14.48
CA ALA A 24 -15.95 -0.70 -14.15
C ALA A 24 -14.86 -1.44 -13.36
N LYS A 25 -15.26 -2.19 -12.33
CA LYS A 25 -14.34 -3.06 -11.59
C LYS A 25 -13.80 -4.10 -12.58
N VAL A 26 -12.49 -4.34 -12.55
CA VAL A 26 -11.85 -5.37 -13.38
C VAL A 26 -12.40 -6.73 -12.93
N ASP A 27 -12.93 -7.48 -13.89
CA ASP A 27 -13.45 -8.83 -13.67
C ASP A 27 -12.35 -9.85 -13.97
N TYR A 28 -12.03 -10.67 -12.97
CA TYR A 28 -11.04 -11.74 -13.06
C TYR A 28 -11.68 -13.12 -13.18
N THR A 29 -12.99 -13.21 -13.40
CA THR A 29 -13.71 -14.49 -13.56
C THR A 29 -13.05 -15.34 -14.63
N GLY A 30 -12.66 -16.56 -14.27
CA GLY A 30 -12.01 -17.52 -15.16
C GLY A 30 -10.54 -17.23 -15.48
N PHE A 31 -9.96 -16.13 -14.97
CA PHE A 31 -8.52 -15.90 -15.12
C PHE A 31 -7.76 -16.96 -14.32
N LYS A 32 -6.64 -17.43 -14.87
CA LYS A 32 -5.76 -18.40 -14.21
C LYS A 32 -4.55 -17.74 -13.59
N GLY A 33 -4.16 -18.21 -12.40
CA GLY A 33 -2.85 -17.96 -11.82
C GLY A 33 -1.89 -19.05 -12.26
N LEU A 34 -0.81 -18.69 -12.96
CA LEU A 34 0.15 -19.63 -13.51
C LEU A 34 1.55 -19.34 -12.97
N ARG A 35 2.32 -20.41 -12.72
CA ARG A 35 3.76 -20.36 -12.49
C ARG A 35 4.47 -20.91 -13.71
N ILE A 36 5.36 -20.11 -14.28
CA ILE A 36 6.13 -20.43 -15.47
C ILE A 36 7.60 -20.55 -15.09
N THR A 37 8.21 -21.71 -15.34
CA THR A 37 9.65 -21.89 -15.17
C THR A 37 10.38 -21.27 -16.36
N LEU A 38 11.27 -20.32 -16.10
CA LEU A 38 12.09 -19.63 -17.08
C LEU A 38 13.45 -20.35 -17.22
N PRO A 39 13.78 -20.85 -18.42
CA PRO A 39 15.13 -21.35 -18.69
C PRO A 39 16.19 -20.28 -18.50
N GLU A 40 17.43 -20.68 -18.18
CA GLU A 40 18.54 -19.74 -18.06
C GLU A 40 18.73 -18.95 -19.38
N GLY A 41 18.82 -17.62 -19.28
CA GLY A 41 18.97 -16.73 -20.44
C GLY A 41 17.68 -16.43 -21.23
N SER A 42 16.49 -16.80 -20.72
CA SER A 42 15.22 -16.57 -21.43
C SER A 42 14.60 -15.18 -21.19
N GLU A 43 15.40 -14.12 -21.25
CA GLU A 43 14.93 -12.72 -21.00
C GLU A 43 13.81 -12.33 -21.97
N ASN A 44 13.97 -12.66 -23.26
CA ASN A 44 12.96 -12.42 -24.29
C ASN A 44 11.63 -13.14 -24.03
N LEU A 45 11.66 -14.31 -23.39
CA LEU A 45 10.45 -15.07 -23.06
C LEU A 45 9.65 -14.36 -21.96
N ALA A 46 10.34 -13.80 -20.97
CA ALA A 46 9.69 -13.03 -19.91
C ALA A 46 8.98 -11.78 -20.47
N ASP A 47 9.60 -11.09 -21.44
CA ASP A 47 8.98 -9.95 -22.12
C ASP A 47 7.74 -10.35 -22.92
N GLN A 48 7.81 -11.46 -23.67
CA GLN A 48 6.64 -12.01 -24.41
C GLN A 48 5.50 -12.41 -23.47
N ILE A 49 5.82 -13.06 -22.34
CA ILE A 49 4.82 -13.40 -21.33
C ILE A 49 4.20 -12.12 -20.74
N ASN A 50 4.99 -11.07 -20.50
CA ASN A 50 4.50 -9.80 -19.98
C ASN A 50 3.49 -9.11 -20.91
N GLU A 51 3.62 -9.29 -22.23
CA GLU A 51 2.66 -8.76 -23.21
C GLU A 51 1.33 -9.52 -23.22
N LEU A 52 1.33 -10.80 -22.85
CA LEU A 52 0.14 -11.66 -22.85
C LEU A 52 -0.54 -11.76 -21.48
N ALA A 53 0.22 -11.62 -20.40
CA ALA A 53 -0.29 -11.69 -19.05
C ALA A 53 -1.12 -10.45 -18.72
N ALA A 54 -2.21 -10.64 -17.96
CA ALA A 54 -2.97 -9.53 -17.40
C ALA A 54 -2.17 -8.79 -16.32
N THR A 55 -1.38 -9.53 -15.54
CA THR A 55 -0.38 -8.96 -14.63
C THR A 55 0.69 -9.98 -14.27
N ILE A 56 1.88 -9.50 -13.90
CA ILE A 56 2.94 -10.29 -13.30
C ILE A 56 2.92 -10.08 -11.79
N LEU A 57 2.87 -11.18 -11.03
CA LEU A 57 2.80 -11.16 -9.56
C LEU A 57 4.17 -10.88 -8.92
N ASN A 58 5.24 -11.40 -9.52
CA ASN A 58 6.63 -11.29 -9.04
C ASN A 58 7.59 -10.70 -10.12
N PRO A 59 7.37 -9.45 -10.59
CA PRO A 59 8.13 -8.89 -11.69
C PRO A 59 9.64 -8.82 -11.39
N GLY A 60 10.45 -9.25 -12.37
CA GLY A 60 11.91 -9.32 -12.26
C GLY A 60 12.45 -10.66 -11.73
N ALA A 61 11.58 -11.64 -11.47
CA ALA A 61 12.00 -13.01 -11.17
C ALA A 61 12.73 -13.65 -12.37
N LYS A 62 13.80 -14.40 -12.10
CA LYS A 62 14.68 -14.97 -13.13
C LYS A 62 14.43 -16.45 -13.42
N GLU A 63 13.90 -17.19 -12.46
CA GLU A 63 13.72 -18.64 -12.54
C GLU A 63 12.26 -19.06 -12.63
N GLN A 64 11.37 -18.38 -11.89
CA GLN A 64 9.95 -18.67 -11.86
C GLN A 64 9.15 -17.38 -11.94
N LEU A 65 8.35 -17.24 -12.99
CA LEU A 65 7.46 -16.12 -13.19
C LEU A 65 6.03 -16.53 -12.84
N ASP A 66 5.45 -15.85 -11.86
CA ASP A 66 4.07 -16.02 -11.46
C ASP A 66 3.22 -14.94 -12.13
N VAL A 67 2.22 -15.36 -12.90
CA VAL A 67 1.41 -14.48 -13.74
C VAL A 67 -0.07 -14.77 -13.58
N VAL A 68 -0.89 -13.75 -13.82
CA VAL A 68 -2.34 -13.91 -13.97
C VAL A 68 -2.69 -13.69 -15.43
N VAL A 69 -3.46 -14.63 -15.99
CA VAL A 69 -3.70 -14.73 -17.44
C VAL A 69 -5.20 -14.81 -17.69
N SER A 70 -5.70 -14.02 -18.64
CA SER A 70 -7.10 -14.09 -19.07
C SER A 70 -7.39 -15.41 -19.78
N PRO A 71 -8.64 -15.92 -19.76
CA PRO A 71 -9.02 -17.14 -20.48
C PRO A 71 -8.54 -17.16 -21.93
N ASP A 72 -8.63 -16.03 -22.63
CA ASP A 72 -8.27 -15.89 -24.04
C ASP A 72 -6.76 -16.09 -24.33
N ASN A 73 -5.90 -15.88 -23.32
CA ASN A 73 -4.44 -15.91 -23.48
C ASN A 73 -3.78 -17.16 -22.85
N VAL A 74 -4.54 -18.04 -22.18
CA VAL A 74 -3.99 -19.24 -21.52
C VAL A 74 -3.31 -20.17 -22.51
N ASP A 75 -3.93 -20.40 -23.67
CA ASP A 75 -3.38 -21.29 -24.70
C ASP A 75 -2.09 -20.71 -25.30
N ALA A 76 -2.05 -19.39 -25.54
CA ALA A 76 -0.87 -18.70 -26.06
C ALA A 76 0.32 -18.81 -25.09
N ILE A 77 0.08 -18.60 -23.79
CA ILE A 77 1.12 -18.75 -22.76
C ILE A 77 1.59 -20.21 -22.64
N SER A 78 0.66 -21.16 -22.70
CA SER A 78 0.98 -22.60 -22.61
C SER A 78 1.84 -23.08 -23.80
N GLN A 79 1.68 -22.47 -24.97
CA GLN A 79 2.52 -22.73 -26.15
C GLN A 79 3.92 -22.10 -26.04
N LEU A 80 4.02 -20.91 -25.43
CA LEU A 80 5.31 -20.22 -25.23
C LEU A 80 6.15 -20.85 -24.12
N ALA A 81 5.51 -21.36 -23.06
CA ALA A 81 6.17 -21.89 -21.89
C ALA A 81 5.69 -23.31 -21.55
N VAL A 82 6.46 -24.28 -22.01
CA VAL A 82 6.15 -25.72 -21.86
C VAL A 82 6.10 -26.16 -20.40
N ASN A 83 6.84 -25.49 -19.51
CA ASN A 83 6.87 -25.79 -18.08
C ASN A 83 6.02 -24.79 -17.29
N THR A 84 4.70 -24.99 -17.34
CA THR A 84 3.71 -24.17 -16.64
C THR A 84 2.96 -25.00 -15.58
N THR A 85 2.83 -24.45 -14.38
CA THR A 85 2.02 -25.01 -13.28
C THR A 85 0.84 -24.08 -13.01
N ILE A 86 -0.36 -24.63 -12.88
CA ILE A 86 -1.53 -23.84 -12.45
C ILE A 86 -1.46 -23.68 -10.93
N LEU A 87 -1.38 -22.44 -10.47
CA LEU A 87 -1.44 -22.08 -9.06
C LEU A 87 -2.89 -21.84 -8.60
N LEU A 88 -3.70 -21.24 -9.47
CA LEU A 88 -5.11 -20.92 -9.23
C LEU A 88 -5.90 -21.17 -10.51
N GLU A 89 -6.97 -21.97 -10.41
CA GLU A 89 -7.84 -22.27 -11.55
C GLU A 89 -8.78 -21.11 -11.90
N ASP A 90 -9.23 -20.35 -10.89
CA ASP A 90 -10.08 -19.18 -11.06
C ASP A 90 -9.69 -18.11 -10.04
N VAL A 91 -8.99 -17.08 -10.51
CA VAL A 91 -8.56 -15.93 -9.71
C VAL A 91 -9.76 -15.09 -9.27
N GLY A 92 -10.79 -14.98 -10.10
CA GLY A 92 -12.03 -14.27 -9.76
C GLY A 92 -12.78 -14.94 -8.62
N ALA A 93 -12.89 -16.27 -8.64
CA ALA A 93 -13.47 -17.04 -7.53
C ALA A 93 -12.67 -16.88 -6.24
N ALA A 94 -11.33 -16.95 -6.31
CA ALA A 94 -10.47 -16.73 -5.15
C ALA A 94 -10.67 -15.32 -4.54
N PHE A 95 -10.87 -14.29 -5.35
CA PHE A 95 -11.19 -12.94 -4.86
C PHE A 95 -12.61 -12.80 -4.32
N ALA A 96 -13.57 -13.59 -4.82
CA ALA A 96 -14.93 -13.61 -4.29
C ALA A 96 -14.99 -14.25 -2.88
N ASP A 97 -14.09 -15.19 -2.60
CA ASP A 97 -13.91 -15.81 -1.29
C ASP A 97 -13.14 -14.92 -0.29
N GLU A 98 -12.51 -13.83 -0.74
CA GLU A 98 -11.89 -12.84 0.16
C GLU A 98 -12.97 -12.03 0.89
N ASP A 99 -13.21 -12.36 2.16
CA ASP A 99 -14.21 -11.67 2.98
C ASP A 99 -13.69 -10.32 3.51
N MET A 100 -14.50 -9.27 3.33
CA MET A 100 -14.32 -7.96 3.97
C MET A 100 -15.30 -7.86 5.14
N ALA A 101 -14.83 -8.03 6.37
CA ALA A 101 -15.70 -7.85 7.52
C ALA A 101 -16.09 -6.38 7.69
N THR A 102 -17.29 -6.16 8.20
CA THR A 102 -17.83 -4.82 8.52
C THR A 102 -18.08 -4.63 10.01
N VAL A 103 -17.88 -5.68 10.81
CA VAL A 103 -18.12 -5.68 12.25
C VAL A 103 -16.87 -6.18 12.96
N TYR A 104 -16.28 -5.31 13.76
CA TYR A 104 -15.13 -5.61 14.59
C TYR A 104 -15.18 -4.72 15.84
N ALA A 105 -14.34 -5.05 16.83
CA ALA A 105 -14.12 -4.23 18.02
C ALA A 105 -12.61 -4.01 18.20
N VAL A 106 -12.22 -2.93 18.87
CA VAL A 106 -10.82 -2.65 19.20
C VAL A 106 -10.73 -2.28 20.69
N PRO A 107 -9.76 -2.84 21.44
CA PRO A 107 -8.75 -3.81 21.02
C PRO A 107 -9.30 -5.24 21.05
N SER A 108 -9.42 -5.89 19.88
CA SER A 108 -9.87 -7.30 19.76
C SER A 108 -9.05 -8.04 18.72
N GLU A 109 -8.80 -9.33 18.95
CA GLU A 109 -8.16 -10.23 17.98
C GLU A 109 -9.04 -10.47 16.74
N THR A 110 -10.37 -10.26 16.85
CA THR A 110 -11.32 -10.43 15.74
C THR A 110 -11.05 -9.50 14.55
N TRP A 111 -10.29 -8.41 14.74
CA TRP A 111 -9.82 -7.58 13.63
C TRP A 111 -8.93 -8.38 12.66
N PHE A 112 -8.17 -9.37 13.14
CA PHE A 112 -7.17 -10.06 12.34
C PHE A 112 -7.68 -11.31 11.61
N THR A 113 -9.00 -11.55 11.59
CA THR A 113 -9.60 -12.73 10.94
C THR A 113 -10.12 -12.45 9.52
N SER A 114 -10.07 -11.20 9.06
CA SER A 114 -10.53 -10.77 7.75
C SER A 114 -9.72 -9.55 7.28
N TYR A 115 -9.86 -9.20 6.01
CA TYR A 115 -9.42 -7.91 5.50
C TYR A 115 -10.53 -6.86 5.67
N HIS A 116 -10.18 -5.58 5.54
CA HIS A 116 -11.09 -4.47 5.86
C HIS A 116 -10.98 -3.33 4.86
N SER A 117 -11.99 -2.47 4.83
CA SER A 117 -11.94 -1.27 3.99
C SER A 117 -10.86 -0.30 4.48
N TYR A 118 -10.33 0.55 3.59
CA TYR A 118 -9.40 1.61 4.00
C TYR A 118 -9.93 2.50 5.13
N ALA A 119 -11.24 2.77 5.15
CA ALA A 119 -11.86 3.57 6.20
C ALA A 119 -11.83 2.86 7.57
N ASP A 120 -11.96 1.53 7.57
CA ASP A 120 -11.89 0.72 8.77
C ASP A 120 -10.46 0.69 9.33
N HIS A 121 -9.43 0.59 8.48
CA HIS A 121 -8.03 0.70 8.93
C HIS A 121 -7.75 2.04 9.63
N LEU A 122 -8.27 3.14 9.11
CA LEU A 122 -8.16 4.46 9.77
C LEU A 122 -8.93 4.53 11.09
N THR A 123 -10.01 3.78 11.21
CA THR A 123 -10.81 3.69 12.44
C THR A 123 -10.13 2.79 13.46
N PHE A 124 -9.60 1.64 13.05
CA PHE A 124 -8.79 0.74 13.84
C PHE A 124 -7.62 1.46 14.52
N LEU A 125 -6.84 2.25 13.78
CA LEU A 125 -5.72 3.02 14.36
C LEU A 125 -6.21 4.01 15.42
N ARG A 126 -7.32 4.72 15.16
CA ARG A 126 -7.91 5.69 16.09
C ARG A 126 -8.44 5.02 17.36
N ASP A 127 -9.13 3.89 17.23
CA ASP A 127 -9.70 3.17 18.36
C ASP A 127 -8.60 2.50 19.20
N LEU A 128 -7.56 1.97 18.53
CA LEU A 128 -6.38 1.41 19.20
C LEU A 128 -5.66 2.51 19.99
N GLN A 129 -5.40 3.66 19.39
CA GLN A 129 -4.78 4.79 20.08
C GLN A 129 -5.64 5.28 21.26
N SER A 130 -6.96 5.38 21.07
CA SER A 130 -7.90 5.82 22.11
C SER A 130 -7.94 4.86 23.30
N SER A 131 -7.65 3.58 23.07
CA SER A 131 -7.54 2.56 24.12
C SER A 131 -6.23 2.65 24.91
N PHE A 132 -5.19 3.25 24.33
CA PHE A 132 -3.85 3.38 24.93
C PHE A 132 -3.28 4.81 24.82
N PRO A 133 -3.98 5.85 25.31
CA PRO A 133 -3.63 7.25 25.05
C PRO A 133 -2.34 7.70 25.75
N GLY A 134 -1.90 6.99 26.79
CA GLY A 134 -0.66 7.29 27.51
C GLY A 134 0.62 6.69 26.88
N GLN A 135 0.46 5.78 25.92
CA GLN A 135 1.57 5.06 25.25
C GLN A 135 1.52 5.16 23.73
N SER A 136 0.57 5.93 23.18
CA SER A 136 0.44 6.05 21.73
C SER A 136 -0.20 7.35 21.24
N GLU A 137 0.14 7.73 20.02
CA GLU A 137 -0.50 8.83 19.27
C GLU A 137 -0.62 8.49 17.78
N ILE A 138 -1.58 9.10 17.11
CA ILE A 138 -1.68 9.04 15.65
C ILE A 138 -0.62 9.95 15.04
N THR A 139 0.05 9.44 14.01
CA THR A 139 1.04 10.19 13.22
C THR A 139 0.68 10.18 11.74
N THR A 140 1.30 11.07 10.98
CA THR A 140 1.23 11.06 9.52
C THR A 140 2.64 11.12 8.94
N ALA A 141 2.94 10.22 8.01
CA ALA A 141 4.18 10.24 7.26
C ALA A 141 4.10 11.15 6.02
N GLY A 142 2.99 11.87 5.79
CA GLY A 142 2.80 12.73 4.63
C GLY A 142 1.44 12.53 3.97
N SER A 143 1.35 12.77 2.66
CA SER A 143 0.12 12.61 1.89
C SER A 143 0.38 11.91 0.57
N SER A 144 -0.62 11.17 0.10
CA SER A 144 -0.61 10.51 -1.20
C SER A 144 -0.89 11.49 -2.34
N PHE A 145 -0.77 11.01 -3.58
CA PHE A 145 -1.08 11.80 -4.77
C PHE A 145 -2.52 12.36 -4.78
N GLN A 146 -3.49 11.58 -4.32
CA GLN A 146 -4.89 11.98 -4.22
C GLN A 146 -5.24 12.63 -2.86
N GLY A 147 -4.25 13.00 -2.06
CA GLY A 147 -4.43 13.80 -0.83
C GLY A 147 -4.84 13.01 0.42
N ARG A 148 -4.69 11.68 0.43
CA ARG A 148 -4.93 10.86 1.64
C ARG A 148 -3.71 10.90 2.54
N ALA A 149 -3.90 11.10 3.84
CA ALA A 149 -2.80 11.05 4.80
C ALA A 149 -2.21 9.64 4.90
N LEU A 150 -0.88 9.54 4.94
CA LEU A 150 -0.17 8.29 5.26
C LEU A 150 -0.23 8.10 6.77
N THR A 151 -1.39 7.67 7.25
CA THR A 151 -1.75 7.61 8.66
C THR A 151 -1.06 6.40 9.32
N GLY A 152 -0.42 6.64 10.46
CA GLY A 152 0.23 5.63 11.27
C GLY A 152 0.02 5.86 12.76
N ILE A 153 0.65 5.03 13.58
CA ILE A 153 0.64 5.12 15.04
C ILE A 153 2.08 5.13 15.55
N HIS A 154 2.36 6.04 16.48
CA HIS A 154 3.61 6.09 17.22
C HIS A 154 3.36 5.53 18.61
N ILE A 155 4.17 4.56 19.04
CA ILE A 155 4.06 3.85 20.32
C ILE A 155 5.37 3.99 21.10
N TRP A 156 5.27 4.27 22.40
CA TRP A 156 6.42 4.41 23.30
C TRP A 156 6.20 3.68 24.62
N GLY A 157 7.31 3.30 25.27
CA GLY A 157 7.31 2.66 26.59
C GLY A 157 7.45 3.63 27.76
N SER A 158 7.95 3.12 28.89
CA SER A 158 8.02 3.87 30.15
C SER A 158 8.97 5.06 30.14
N GLY A 159 9.85 5.16 29.12
CA GLY A 159 10.71 6.33 28.93
C GLY A 159 9.96 7.58 28.48
N GLY A 160 8.72 7.43 28.00
CA GLY A 160 7.94 8.50 27.41
C GLY A 160 8.25 8.70 25.92
N LYS A 161 7.42 9.51 25.29
CA LYS A 161 7.45 9.81 23.86
C LYS A 161 8.79 10.40 23.40
N GLY A 162 9.36 9.88 22.32
CA GLY A 162 10.57 10.43 21.69
C GLY A 162 11.84 10.23 22.51
N SER A 163 11.79 9.38 23.54
CA SER A 163 12.88 9.20 24.50
C SER A 163 13.80 8.02 24.17
N LYS A 164 13.44 7.23 23.16
CA LYS A 164 14.14 6.01 22.76
C LYS A 164 14.51 6.04 21.28
N PRO A 165 15.51 5.23 20.85
CA PRO A 165 15.79 5.02 19.44
C PRO A 165 14.54 4.54 18.69
N ALA A 166 14.29 5.06 17.49
CA ALA A 166 13.11 4.73 16.71
C ALA A 166 13.27 3.44 15.89
N VAL A 167 12.17 2.70 15.75
CA VAL A 167 11.95 1.67 14.75
C VAL A 167 10.82 2.13 13.85
N VAL A 168 11.07 2.19 12.54
CA VAL A 168 10.05 2.51 11.55
C VAL A 168 9.60 1.22 10.87
N LEU A 169 8.30 0.94 10.93
CA LEU A 169 7.67 -0.23 10.32
C LEU A 169 6.58 0.26 9.38
N HIS A 170 6.56 -0.23 8.15
CA HIS A 170 5.49 0.13 7.23
C HIS A 170 5.07 -1.02 6.32
N GLY A 171 3.78 -1.04 5.98
CA GLY A 171 3.15 -2.02 5.11
C GLY A 171 2.62 -1.38 3.83
N THR A 172 2.11 -2.23 2.94
CA THR A 172 1.30 -1.83 1.77
C THR A 172 1.97 -0.73 0.95
N VAL A 173 3.26 -0.97 0.66
CA VAL A 173 4.00 -0.19 -0.35
C VAL A 173 3.45 -0.53 -1.73
N HIS A 174 3.17 -1.82 -1.97
CA HIS A 174 2.38 -2.24 -3.11
C HIS A 174 0.95 -2.48 -2.67
N ALA A 175 0.01 -1.97 -3.45
CA ALA A 175 -1.38 -1.88 -3.02
C ALA A 175 -2.09 -3.24 -2.86
N ARG A 176 -1.79 -4.21 -3.71
CA ARG A 176 -2.42 -5.55 -3.71
C ARG A 176 -1.99 -6.47 -2.56
N GLU A 177 -0.93 -6.12 -1.82
CA GLU A 177 -0.31 -6.93 -0.75
C GLU A 177 -1.05 -6.74 0.60
N TRP A 178 -2.37 -7.00 0.63
CA TRP A 178 -3.27 -6.66 1.75
C TRP A 178 -2.83 -7.25 3.11
N ILE A 179 -2.20 -8.42 3.11
CA ILE A 179 -1.70 -9.06 4.34
C ILE A 179 -0.64 -8.21 5.06
N SER A 180 0.09 -7.35 4.34
CA SER A 180 1.08 -6.48 4.94
C SER A 180 0.45 -5.39 5.82
N THR A 181 -0.74 -4.89 5.46
CA THR A 181 -1.54 -4.00 6.33
C THR A 181 -1.88 -4.71 7.63
N MET A 182 -2.49 -5.90 7.54
CA MET A 182 -2.93 -6.66 8.72
C MET A 182 -1.75 -7.02 9.64
N THR A 183 -0.62 -7.41 9.05
CA THR A 183 0.58 -7.79 9.80
C THR A 183 1.18 -6.61 10.57
N THR A 184 1.26 -5.44 9.95
CA THR A 184 1.79 -4.24 10.63
C THR A 184 0.87 -3.75 11.74
N GLU A 185 -0.45 -3.82 11.52
CA GLU A 185 -1.45 -3.57 12.56
C GLU A 185 -1.40 -4.58 13.70
N TYR A 186 -1.12 -5.86 13.40
CA TYR A 186 -0.96 -6.91 14.41
C TYR A 186 0.24 -6.64 15.30
N VAL A 187 1.35 -6.17 14.73
CA VAL A 187 2.50 -5.71 15.51
C VAL A 187 2.09 -4.55 16.43
N ALA A 188 1.44 -3.51 15.91
CA ALA A 188 0.99 -2.37 16.73
C ALA A 188 0.07 -2.80 17.87
N TRP A 189 -0.88 -3.69 17.57
CA TRP A 189 -1.83 -4.25 18.54
C TRP A 189 -1.13 -5.07 19.63
N GLN A 190 -0.18 -5.94 19.26
CA GLN A 190 0.60 -6.74 20.21
C GLN A 190 1.45 -5.84 21.12
N LEU A 191 2.14 -4.85 20.55
CA LEU A 191 3.00 -3.94 21.31
C LEU A 191 2.21 -3.19 22.40
N LEU A 192 0.96 -2.79 22.12
CA LEU A 192 0.12 -2.09 23.08
C LEU A 192 -0.62 -3.01 24.04
N THR A 193 -1.32 -4.02 23.53
CA THR A 193 -2.18 -4.89 24.36
C THR A 193 -1.41 -5.83 25.28
N LYS A 194 -0.18 -6.21 24.91
CA LYS A 194 0.67 -7.07 25.73
C LYS A 194 1.70 -6.31 26.56
N TYR A 195 1.79 -4.97 26.43
CA TYR A 195 2.77 -4.15 27.16
C TYR A 195 2.75 -4.38 28.68
N ALA A 196 1.56 -4.53 29.27
CA ALA A 196 1.40 -4.70 30.72
C ALA A 196 1.56 -6.15 31.19
N THR A 197 1.44 -7.13 30.29
CA THR A 197 1.26 -8.55 30.65
C THR A 197 2.39 -9.46 30.15
N ASP A 198 3.14 -9.05 29.13
CA ASP A 198 4.22 -9.83 28.54
C ASP A 198 5.57 -9.09 28.74
N SER A 199 6.50 -9.75 29.43
CA SER A 199 7.80 -9.15 29.78
C SER A 199 8.72 -8.95 28.58
N ALA A 200 8.61 -9.78 27.54
CA ALA A 200 9.40 -9.63 26.32
C ALA A 200 8.88 -8.45 25.49
N ILE A 201 7.55 -8.33 25.34
CA ILE A 201 6.94 -7.16 24.67
C ILE A 201 7.26 -5.88 25.44
N LYS A 202 7.10 -5.87 26.76
CA LYS A 202 7.47 -4.74 27.60
C LYS A 202 8.91 -4.31 27.38
N ALA A 203 9.85 -5.26 27.39
CA ALA A 203 11.28 -4.97 27.20
C ALA A 203 11.56 -4.35 25.82
N VAL A 204 10.86 -4.76 24.77
CA VAL A 204 11.01 -4.23 23.42
C VAL A 204 10.41 -2.82 23.30
N VAL A 205 9.23 -2.58 23.86
CA VAL A 205 8.57 -1.26 23.85
C VAL A 205 9.29 -0.25 24.74
N ASP A 206 9.88 -0.66 25.86
CA ASP A 206 10.70 0.21 26.71
C ASP A 206 12.06 0.56 26.09
N LYS A 207 12.49 -0.21 25.09
CA LYS A 207 13.78 -0.04 24.40
C LYS A 207 13.69 0.83 23.15
N PHE A 208 12.53 0.91 22.50
CA PHE A 208 12.35 1.59 21.23
C PHE A 208 11.05 2.38 21.15
N ASP A 209 11.09 3.47 20.41
CA ASP A 209 9.88 4.15 19.93
C ASP A 209 9.47 3.57 18.58
N TRP A 210 8.23 3.14 18.44
CA TRP A 210 7.74 2.43 17.25
C TRP A 210 6.87 3.35 16.42
N TYR A 211 7.28 3.62 15.18
CA TYR A 211 6.50 4.36 14.19
C TYR A 211 5.97 3.38 13.16
N ILE A 212 4.68 3.08 13.21
CA ILE A 212 4.05 2.05 12.38
C ILE A 212 3.05 2.71 11.42
N THR A 213 3.29 2.59 10.12
CA THR A 213 2.39 3.10 9.07
C THR A 213 1.88 1.93 8.22
N PRO A 214 0.69 1.38 8.51
CA PRO A 214 0.21 0.18 7.84
C PRO A 214 -0.03 0.33 6.34
N VAL A 215 -0.50 1.50 5.90
CA VAL A 215 -0.81 1.78 4.49
C VAL A 215 -0.06 3.01 4.01
N VAL A 216 1.09 2.80 3.35
CA VAL A 216 1.86 3.92 2.77
C VAL A 216 1.46 4.27 1.33
N ASN A 217 0.75 3.38 0.65
CA ASN A 217 0.15 3.62 -0.67
C ASN A 217 -1.39 3.60 -0.59
N PRO A 218 -2.02 4.59 0.09
CA PRO A 218 -3.46 4.56 0.34
C PRO A 218 -4.29 4.72 -0.94
N ASP A 219 -3.78 5.42 -1.94
CA ASP A 219 -4.51 5.58 -3.21
C ASP A 219 -4.57 4.28 -4.00
N GLY A 220 -3.43 3.58 -4.09
CA GLY A 220 -3.40 2.26 -4.70
C GLY A 220 -4.25 1.27 -3.91
N PHE A 221 -4.15 1.26 -2.58
CA PHE A 221 -4.94 0.36 -1.73
C PHE A 221 -6.44 0.55 -1.92
N VAL A 222 -6.93 1.80 -1.90
CA VAL A 222 -8.35 2.09 -2.20
C VAL A 222 -8.71 1.63 -3.62
N TYR A 223 -7.83 1.83 -4.60
CA TYR A 223 -8.06 1.38 -5.97
C TYR A 223 -8.19 -0.15 -6.08
N THR A 224 -7.47 -0.91 -5.25
CA THR A 224 -7.64 -2.38 -5.17
C THR A 224 -8.99 -2.82 -4.62
N GLN A 225 -9.58 -2.00 -3.75
CA GLN A 225 -10.90 -2.29 -3.18
C GLN A 225 -12.04 -1.86 -4.12
N SER A 226 -11.81 -0.83 -4.94
CA SER A 226 -12.87 -0.22 -5.76
C SER A 226 -12.87 -0.61 -7.23
N THR A 227 -11.72 -0.96 -7.79
CA THR A 227 -11.53 -1.02 -9.25
C THR A 227 -10.69 -2.20 -9.71
N ASP A 228 -9.45 -2.34 -9.24
CA ASP A 228 -8.54 -3.39 -9.72
C ASP A 228 -7.78 -4.03 -8.56
N ARG A 229 -8.22 -5.21 -8.14
CA ARG A 229 -7.69 -5.96 -7.00
C ARG A 229 -6.19 -6.26 -7.10
N LEU A 230 -5.66 -6.36 -8.32
CA LEU A 230 -4.25 -6.68 -8.59
C LEU A 230 -3.38 -5.45 -8.83
N TRP A 231 -3.92 -4.24 -8.65
CA TRP A 231 -3.15 -3.02 -8.78
C TRP A 231 -2.00 -2.96 -7.77
N ARG A 232 -0.80 -2.66 -8.27
CA ARG A 232 0.44 -2.66 -7.47
C ARG A 232 0.93 -1.25 -7.11
N LYS A 233 0.95 -0.35 -8.09
CA LYS A 233 1.63 0.95 -8.05
C LYS A 233 0.90 2.00 -7.21
N ASN A 234 1.46 3.21 -7.07
CA ASN A 234 0.66 4.36 -6.62
C ASN A 234 -0.32 4.81 -7.73
N ARG A 235 -1.04 5.91 -7.51
CA ARG A 235 -2.05 6.44 -8.47
C ARG A 235 -1.64 7.74 -9.15
N GLN A 236 -0.36 8.09 -9.11
CA GLN A 236 0.15 9.31 -9.73
C GLN A 236 0.08 9.26 -11.25
N THR A 237 -0.44 10.32 -11.87
CA THR A 237 -0.47 10.47 -13.34
C THR A 237 0.93 10.71 -13.90
N ASN A 238 1.19 10.24 -15.12
CA ASN A 238 2.48 10.41 -15.80
C ASN A 238 2.34 11.33 -17.03
N THR A 239 3.07 12.44 -17.07
CA THR A 239 3.06 13.36 -18.21
C THR A 239 3.48 12.64 -19.49
N GLY A 240 2.69 12.77 -20.56
CA GLY A 240 2.98 12.15 -21.86
C GLY A 240 2.65 10.65 -21.96
N SER A 241 2.00 10.05 -20.95
CA SER A 241 1.54 8.67 -20.98
C SER A 241 0.13 8.53 -20.42
N SER A 242 -0.66 7.61 -20.96
CA SER A 242 -1.95 7.21 -20.39
C SER A 242 -1.81 6.26 -19.19
N CYS A 243 -0.62 5.65 -19.01
CA CYS A 243 -0.37 4.71 -17.94
C CYS A 243 -0.19 5.43 -16.60
N ILE A 244 -0.86 4.91 -15.57
CA ILE A 244 -0.91 5.51 -14.24
C ILE A 244 0.03 4.79 -13.28
N GLY A 245 0.58 5.55 -12.35
CA GLY A 245 1.27 5.04 -11.19
C GLY A 245 2.75 4.77 -11.44
N ARG A 246 3.48 4.80 -10.34
CA ARG A 246 4.90 4.48 -10.19
C ARG A 246 5.01 3.41 -9.12
N ASP A 247 5.98 2.51 -9.23
CA ASP A 247 6.30 1.54 -8.18
C ASP A 247 6.98 2.29 -7.02
N PRO A 248 6.32 2.46 -5.85
CA PRO A 248 6.92 3.23 -4.76
C PRO A 248 8.21 2.58 -4.25
N ASN A 249 8.34 1.26 -4.37
CA ASN A 249 9.54 0.53 -3.95
C ASN A 249 10.68 0.58 -4.98
N ARG A 250 10.49 1.25 -6.13
CA ARG A 250 11.56 1.61 -7.07
C ARG A 250 11.84 3.11 -7.12
N ASN A 251 11.10 3.91 -6.36
CA ASN A 251 11.17 5.36 -6.40
C ASN A 251 12.05 5.97 -5.29
N TRP A 252 12.65 5.16 -4.42
CA TRP A 252 13.56 5.66 -3.37
C TRP A 252 14.83 6.29 -3.96
N PRO A 253 15.40 7.34 -3.32
CA PRO A 253 16.63 8.00 -3.78
C PRO A 253 17.91 7.24 -3.40
N TYR A 254 17.83 5.92 -3.37
CA TYR A 254 18.96 5.04 -3.13
C TYR A 254 19.23 4.23 -4.38
N LYS A 255 20.37 4.51 -5.03
CA LYS A 255 20.80 3.84 -6.27
C LYS A 255 19.73 3.86 -7.40
N TRP A 256 18.88 4.88 -7.42
CA TRP A 256 17.77 5.01 -8.39
C TRP A 256 18.23 5.03 -9.86
N GLU A 257 19.44 5.53 -10.12
CA GLU A 257 20.02 5.62 -11.47
C GLU A 257 20.47 4.26 -12.05
N LEU A 258 20.58 3.21 -11.22
CA LEU A 258 21.00 1.89 -11.70
C LEU A 258 19.96 1.26 -12.63
N THR A 259 20.45 0.47 -13.59
CA THR A 259 19.66 -0.30 -14.55
C THR A 259 19.47 -1.74 -14.08
N GLY A 260 18.53 -2.47 -14.69
CA GLY A 260 18.32 -3.92 -14.45
C GLY A 260 17.52 -4.29 -13.21
N GLY A 261 17.03 -3.32 -12.43
CA GLY A 261 16.18 -3.56 -11.25
C GLY A 261 14.83 -2.84 -11.25
N ALA A 262 14.60 -1.95 -12.21
CA ALA A 262 13.37 -1.17 -12.36
C ALA A 262 13.21 -0.70 -13.81
N SER A 263 11.97 -0.45 -14.24
CA SER A 263 11.67 0.00 -15.59
C SER A 263 11.59 1.52 -15.69
N THR A 264 11.94 2.06 -16.87
CA THR A 264 11.71 3.46 -17.25
C THR A 264 10.41 3.65 -18.04
N SER A 265 9.72 2.56 -18.42
CA SER A 265 8.43 2.61 -19.12
C SER A 265 7.30 2.90 -18.13
N PRO A 266 6.49 3.96 -18.32
CA PRO A 266 5.37 4.29 -17.42
C PRO A 266 4.32 3.18 -17.25
N CYS A 267 4.20 2.29 -18.22
CA CYS A 267 3.23 1.19 -18.21
C CYS A 267 3.72 -0.04 -17.45
N ALA A 268 5.02 -0.15 -17.16
CA ALA A 268 5.55 -1.29 -16.43
C ALA A 268 5.11 -1.29 -14.95
N GLU A 269 4.92 -2.48 -14.40
CA GLU A 269 4.65 -2.71 -12.97
C GLU A 269 5.77 -2.22 -12.05
N THR A 270 7.00 -2.16 -12.58
CA THR A 270 8.21 -1.73 -11.87
C THR A 270 8.69 -0.34 -12.32
N TYR A 271 7.80 0.49 -12.89
CA TYR A 271 8.14 1.83 -13.32
C TYR A 271 8.69 2.68 -12.16
N LYS A 272 9.95 3.12 -12.26
CA LYS A 272 10.68 3.79 -11.18
C LYS A 272 10.33 5.27 -10.96
N GLY A 273 9.50 5.86 -11.82
CA GLY A 273 9.23 7.30 -11.86
C GLY A 273 10.12 8.06 -12.84
N ALA A 274 9.90 9.37 -12.93
CA ALA A 274 10.65 10.27 -13.81
C ALA A 274 11.93 10.79 -13.14
N ALA A 275 11.95 10.83 -11.81
CA ALA A 275 13.09 11.15 -10.97
C ALA A 275 13.04 10.37 -9.65
N ALA A 276 14.16 10.30 -8.95
CA ALA A 276 14.22 9.76 -7.60
C ALA A 276 13.33 10.56 -6.63
N ALA A 277 12.60 9.84 -5.76
CA ALA A 277 11.69 10.38 -4.75
C ALA A 277 10.71 11.41 -5.33
N ASP A 278 10.15 11.14 -6.51
CA ASP A 278 9.22 12.03 -7.19
C ASP A 278 7.74 11.68 -6.95
N THR A 279 7.49 10.63 -6.17
CA THR A 279 6.17 10.30 -5.61
C THR A 279 5.95 11.00 -4.26
N PRO A 280 4.74 11.53 -3.99
CA PRO A 280 4.45 12.20 -2.73
C PRO A 280 4.50 11.22 -1.53
N GLU A 281 4.15 9.95 -1.73
CA GLU A 281 4.25 8.93 -0.70
C GLU A 281 5.70 8.71 -0.23
N ILE A 282 6.64 8.55 -1.18
CA ILE A 282 8.06 8.34 -0.84
C ILE A 282 8.71 9.63 -0.31
N LYS A 283 8.33 10.80 -0.82
CA LYS A 283 8.77 12.08 -0.23
C LYS A 283 8.38 12.18 1.24
N GLY A 284 7.14 11.82 1.55
CA GLY A 284 6.64 11.81 2.92
C GLY A 284 7.42 10.86 3.83
N LEU A 285 7.51 9.58 3.45
CA LEU A 285 8.26 8.58 4.23
C LEU A 285 9.72 8.98 4.44
N LYS A 286 10.38 9.48 3.39
CA LYS A 286 11.75 9.99 3.49
C LYS A 286 11.84 11.14 4.49
N ALA A 287 10.95 12.12 4.42
CA ALA A 287 10.95 13.25 5.33
C ALA A 287 10.73 12.84 6.79
N GLN A 288 9.85 11.86 7.04
CA GLN A 288 9.67 11.28 8.38
C GLN A 288 10.96 10.63 8.88
N ILE A 289 11.60 9.78 8.05
CA ILE A 289 12.85 9.11 8.39
C ILE A 289 13.96 10.15 8.66
N ASP A 290 14.09 11.18 7.83
CA ASP A 290 15.08 12.25 8.00
C ASP A 290 14.84 13.03 9.32
N SER A 291 13.59 13.33 9.66
CA SER A 291 13.24 14.02 10.92
C SER A 291 13.64 13.20 12.14
N LEU A 292 13.30 11.90 12.14
CA LEU A 292 13.66 10.99 13.23
C LEU A 292 15.18 10.83 13.35
N CYS A 293 15.91 10.74 12.24
CA CYS A 293 17.37 10.73 12.26
C CYS A 293 17.94 12.02 12.90
N HIS A 294 17.40 13.19 12.54
CA HIS A 294 17.87 14.46 13.07
C HIS A 294 17.57 14.62 14.56
N GLU A 295 16.33 14.35 14.99
CA GLU A 295 15.89 14.44 16.39
C GLU A 295 16.67 13.49 17.30
N LEU A 296 16.87 12.25 16.85
CA LEU A 296 17.57 11.24 17.63
C LEU A 296 19.08 11.48 17.65
N TRP A 297 19.68 12.03 16.59
CA TRP A 297 21.10 12.37 16.55
C TRP A 297 21.49 13.35 17.67
N HIS A 298 20.69 14.39 17.91
CA HIS A 298 20.92 15.34 19.00
C HIS A 298 20.79 14.72 20.38
N ALA A 299 20.11 13.58 20.49
CA ALA A 299 19.95 12.82 21.72
C ALA A 299 20.91 11.61 21.84
N ALA A 300 21.92 11.49 20.96
CA ALA A 300 22.82 10.33 20.83
C ALA A 300 22.08 8.98 20.62
N MET A 301 20.88 9.05 20.04
CA MET A 301 20.05 7.92 19.61
C MET A 301 19.99 7.88 18.06
N GLY A 302 19.38 6.87 17.47
CA GLY A 302 19.23 6.81 16.02
C GLY A 302 18.15 5.82 15.59
N ILE A 303 17.76 5.84 14.31
CA ILE A 303 16.89 4.80 13.76
C ILE A 303 17.66 3.49 13.77
N ARG A 304 17.08 2.45 14.38
CA ARG A 304 17.71 1.13 14.46
C ARG A 304 17.32 0.22 13.30
N SER A 305 16.13 0.42 12.75
CA SER A 305 15.66 -0.32 11.59
C SER A 305 14.55 0.44 10.87
N VAL A 306 14.49 0.27 9.54
CA VAL A 306 13.36 0.61 8.69
C VAL A 306 12.92 -0.71 8.04
N VAL A 307 11.74 -1.20 8.40
CA VAL A 307 11.25 -2.50 7.94
C VAL A 307 10.04 -2.31 7.04
N LYS A 308 10.16 -2.83 5.82
CA LYS A 308 9.04 -3.04 4.92
C LYS A 308 8.45 -4.42 5.15
N VAL A 309 7.16 -4.50 5.40
CA VAL A 309 6.40 -5.76 5.29
C VAL A 309 5.83 -5.84 3.87
N ALA A 310 6.05 -6.95 3.17
CA ALA A 310 5.64 -7.21 1.79
C ALA A 310 5.08 -8.63 1.68
#